data_AF-A0A835NDD7-F1
#
_entry.id   AF-A0A835NDD7-F1
#
_cell.length_a   1.000
_cell.length_b   1.000
_cell.length_c   1.000
_cell.angle_alpha   90.00
_cell.angle_beta   90.00
_cell.angle_gamma   90.00
#
_symmetry.space_group_name_H-M   'P 1'
#
loop_
_entity.id
_entity.type
_entity.pdbx_description
1 polymer ?
#
loop_
_entity_poly.entity_id
_entity_poly.type
_entity_poly.pdbx_seq_one_letter_code
_entity_poly.pdbx_strand_id
1 'polypeptide(L)'
;SPSRSGLELEQCARAKPRRGEETRDPPLRGAGSRHRRRACRGRAFSARGRPRTRAEPRRTTSPRERRELLSELLVRVQSQLTLQWPQKHVAVALGALKTTWLAGRNATVGSGPRRVNHAAVAVGHKVYSFGGYCSGEDYETLRQIDVHIFNAVSLRWIKLPPVWTNSRDHVREVPYMRYGHSAVLIDDTVYIWGGRNDTEGACNVLYAFDVNTHKWFTPKVSGMVPGARDGHSACVLAKSMFIFGGYEQLADCFSNDIHKLDTTNMMWTLISAKGTPARWRDFHSATIIGTKMYVFGGRADRFGPFHSNNEIYCNRIKVFDTETNSWLDSPPTPVLPEGRRSHSAFSYNGELYVFGGYNARLNRHFHDLWKFNPVSLSWRKIEPKGKGPCPRRRQCCCRVGDKIILFGGTSPSPEEGMGDEFDLMDHSDLYILDFSPSLKTLCKLAVIQYSLDQSCLPHDIRWELSAMTTNSTISRPIVSNQG
;
A
#
# COMPACT_ATOMS: atom_id res chain seq x y z
N SER A 1 -10.68 47.09 39.76
CA SER A 1 -9.38 47.63 39.36
C SER A 1 -8.33 47.15 40.34
N PRO A 2 -7.09 46.89 39.91
CA PRO A 2 -6.61 46.29 38.65
C PRO A 2 -5.67 45.11 38.99
N SER A 3 -5.02 44.35 38.09
CA SER A 3 -4.27 44.62 36.84
C SER A 3 -4.20 43.30 36.05
N ARG A 4 -4.34 43.14 34.72
CA ARG A 4 -4.10 43.91 33.47
C ARG A 4 -2.63 44.19 33.10
N SER A 5 -2.40 44.05 31.78
CA SER A 5 -1.25 44.34 30.90
C SER A 5 -0.02 43.43 31.02
N GLY A 6 0.67 43.04 29.95
CA GLY A 6 0.68 43.41 28.52
C GLY A 6 2.03 42.95 27.96
N LEU A 7 2.04 42.21 26.85
CA LEU A 7 2.68 42.61 25.58
C LEU A 7 3.98 43.43 25.72
N GLU A 8 5.09 42.83 25.30
CA GLU A 8 6.18 43.56 24.64
C GLU A 8 6.83 42.71 23.54
N LEU A 9 6.89 43.33 22.36
CA LEU A 9 7.59 42.94 21.14
C LEU A 9 9.00 43.54 21.21
N GLU A 10 10.04 42.78 20.88
CA GLU A 10 11.29 43.30 20.30
C GLU A 10 11.87 42.29 19.30
N GLN A 11 11.83 42.62 18.02
CA GLN A 11 12.91 43.21 17.20
C GLN A 11 13.83 42.16 16.56
N CYS A 12 13.76 42.05 15.23
CA CYS A 12 14.97 41.84 14.44
C CYS A 12 14.86 42.47 13.05
N ALA A 13 15.63 43.54 12.91
CA ALA A 13 16.33 44.08 11.73
C ALA A 13 15.62 44.22 10.36
N ARG A 14 15.46 45.50 9.99
CA ARG A 14 15.28 46.03 8.63
C ARG A 14 16.48 45.72 7.72
N ALA A 15 16.21 45.33 6.47
CA ALA A 15 17.08 45.63 5.32
C ALA A 15 16.23 46.24 4.19
N LYS A 16 16.70 47.37 3.65
CA LYS A 16 16.05 48.24 2.65
C LYS A 16 16.00 47.61 1.23
N PRO A 17 15.11 48.09 0.35
CA PRO A 17 14.94 47.60 -1.01
C PRO A 17 15.89 48.31 -2.01
N ARG A 18 16.27 47.64 -3.09
CA ARG A 18 16.84 48.26 -4.29
C ARG A 18 15.83 48.17 -5.45
N ARG A 19 15.40 49.34 -5.94
CA ARG A 19 14.98 49.61 -7.34
C ARG A 19 16.26 49.61 -8.19
N GLY A 20 16.33 49.40 -9.51
CA GLY A 20 15.42 49.26 -10.65
C GLY A 20 16.31 49.20 -11.91
N GLU A 21 15.71 49.27 -13.11
CA GLU A 21 16.30 49.24 -14.47
C GLU A 21 16.50 47.84 -15.09
N GLU A 22 16.30 47.61 -16.38
CA GLU A 22 15.42 48.15 -17.43
C GLU A 22 15.59 47.19 -18.63
N THR A 23 14.61 47.21 -19.52
CA THR A 23 14.39 46.42 -20.74
C THR A 23 15.57 46.25 -21.73
N ARG A 24 15.58 45.14 -22.50
CA ARG A 24 15.53 45.07 -24.00
C ARG A 24 15.84 43.66 -24.56
N ASP A 25 14.87 43.08 -25.29
CA ASP A 25 15.04 42.14 -26.43
C ASP A 25 15.59 42.88 -27.67
N PRO A 26 16.10 42.28 -28.80
CA PRO A 26 15.56 41.12 -29.56
C PRO A 26 16.65 40.32 -30.39
N PRO A 27 16.41 39.69 -31.58
CA PRO A 27 15.48 38.61 -31.97
C PRO A 27 16.14 37.39 -32.70
N LEU A 28 15.27 36.39 -32.91
CA LEU A 28 15.26 35.21 -33.80
C LEU A 28 15.95 35.27 -35.18
N ARG A 29 16.60 34.15 -35.57
CA ARG A 29 16.66 33.49 -36.91
C ARG A 29 16.99 32.00 -36.67
N GLY A 30 16.45 30.95 -37.30
CA GLY A 30 15.75 30.79 -38.58
C GLY A 30 16.62 30.00 -39.58
N ALA A 31 16.51 28.65 -39.61
CA ALA A 31 16.82 27.71 -40.72
C ALA A 31 16.91 26.26 -40.16
N GLY A 32 16.36 25.18 -40.70
CA GLY A 32 15.78 24.93 -42.02
C GLY A 32 16.75 24.24 -42.99
N SER A 33 16.92 22.91 -42.93
CA SER A 33 17.18 22.01 -44.09
C SER A 33 17.19 20.55 -43.62
N ARG A 34 16.24 19.69 -44.04
CA ARG A 34 16.13 18.91 -45.29
C ARG A 34 17.29 17.93 -45.57
N HIS A 35 16.92 16.66 -45.41
CA HIS A 35 17.30 15.46 -46.18
C HIS A 35 18.49 15.54 -47.14
N ARG A 36 19.40 14.57 -46.99
CA ARG A 36 19.95 13.80 -48.12
C ARG A 36 20.36 12.40 -47.68
N ARG A 37 19.59 11.40 -48.13
CA ARG A 37 20.05 10.01 -48.24
C ARG A 37 21.12 9.95 -49.33
N ARG A 38 22.28 9.40 -49.03
CA ARG A 38 23.18 8.81 -50.03
C ARG A 38 23.75 7.50 -49.48
N ALA A 39 23.43 6.43 -50.19
CA ALA A 39 24.05 5.14 -50.06
C ALA A 39 25.46 5.18 -50.69
N CYS A 40 26.45 4.61 -50.02
CA CYS A 40 27.68 4.13 -50.65
C CYS A 40 28.05 2.78 -50.02
N ARG A 41 28.23 1.78 -50.88
CA ARG A 41 28.74 0.45 -50.57
C ARG A 41 30.27 0.48 -50.39
N GLY A 42 30.76 -0.36 -49.49
CA GLY A 42 32.03 -1.07 -49.61
C GLY A 42 33.23 -0.49 -48.86
N ARG A 43 33.68 -1.16 -47.80
CA ARG A 43 34.77 -2.15 -47.85
C ARG A 43 35.01 -2.71 -46.45
N ALA A 44 35.38 -3.99 -46.43
CA ALA A 44 35.63 -4.79 -45.25
C ALA A 44 36.93 -4.37 -44.54
N PHE A 45 36.91 -4.39 -43.20
CA PHE A 45 38.09 -4.65 -42.38
C PHE A 45 37.74 -5.71 -41.34
N SER A 46 38.59 -6.74 -41.31
CA SER A 46 38.51 -7.88 -40.41
C SER A 46 38.99 -7.47 -39.01
N ALA A 47 38.23 -7.82 -37.97
CA ALA A 47 38.75 -7.98 -36.62
C ALA A 47 38.03 -9.15 -35.95
N ARG A 48 38.79 -10.22 -35.68
CA ARG A 48 38.37 -11.37 -34.87
C ARG A 48 38.14 -10.92 -33.42
N GLY A 49 37.03 -11.32 -32.79
CA GLY A 49 36.85 -11.08 -31.35
C GLY A 49 35.49 -11.48 -30.76
N ARG A 50 35.46 -12.68 -30.17
CA ARG A 50 34.51 -13.25 -29.18
C ARG A 50 33.14 -13.78 -29.68
N PRO A 51 32.77 -15.02 -29.32
CA PRO A 51 31.45 -15.57 -29.63
C PRO A 51 30.38 -14.88 -28.77
N ARG A 52 29.35 -14.35 -29.44
CA ARG A 52 28.10 -13.94 -28.79
C ARG A 52 27.45 -15.19 -28.19
N THR A 53 27.32 -15.25 -26.87
CA THR A 53 26.42 -16.18 -26.20
C THR A 53 25.01 -15.90 -26.70
N ARG A 54 24.48 -16.85 -27.49
CA ARG A 54 23.10 -16.85 -27.94
C ARG A 54 22.26 -17.00 -26.67
N ALA A 55 21.53 -15.96 -26.27
CA ALA A 55 20.56 -16.08 -25.20
C ALA A 55 19.54 -17.14 -25.63
N GLU A 56 19.53 -18.28 -24.94
CA GLU A 56 18.51 -19.30 -25.12
C GLU A 56 17.14 -18.67 -24.82
N PRO A 57 16.11 -18.92 -25.65
CA PRO A 57 14.77 -18.53 -25.30
C PRO A 57 14.38 -19.30 -24.03
N ARG A 58 13.97 -18.59 -22.97
CA ARG A 58 13.39 -19.21 -21.78
C ARG A 58 12.26 -20.14 -22.24
N ARG A 59 12.48 -21.46 -22.16
CA ARG A 59 11.45 -22.46 -22.47
C ARG A 59 10.23 -22.19 -21.60
N THR A 60 9.15 -21.75 -22.22
CA THR A 60 7.83 -21.77 -21.58
C THR A 60 7.40 -23.23 -21.48
N THR A 61 7.30 -23.76 -20.27
CA THR A 61 6.85 -25.15 -20.03
C THR A 61 5.49 -25.39 -20.68
N SER A 62 5.40 -26.46 -21.47
CA SER A 62 4.18 -26.86 -22.16
C SER A 62 3.10 -27.27 -21.16
N PRO A 63 1.80 -27.21 -21.51
CA PRO A 63 0.71 -27.65 -20.64
C PRO A 63 0.85 -29.12 -20.18
N ARG A 64 1.46 -29.98 -21.03
CA ARG A 64 1.71 -31.39 -20.72
C ARG A 64 2.78 -31.54 -19.64
N GLU A 65 3.93 -30.87 -19.79
CA GLU A 65 5.01 -30.88 -18.79
C GLU A 65 4.53 -30.35 -17.43
N ARG A 66 3.65 -29.33 -17.41
CA ARG A 66 3.06 -28.81 -16.17
C ARG A 66 2.16 -29.84 -15.46
N ARG A 67 1.43 -30.67 -16.20
CA ARG A 67 0.60 -31.75 -15.64
C ARG A 67 1.47 -32.86 -15.07
N GLU A 68 2.53 -33.24 -15.79
CA GLU A 68 3.48 -34.26 -15.35
C GLU A 68 4.18 -33.83 -14.04
N LEU A 69 4.68 -32.59 -13.97
CA LEU A 69 5.28 -32.03 -12.75
C LEU A 69 4.32 -32.01 -11.55
N LEU A 70 3.04 -31.68 -11.78
CA LEU A 70 2.03 -31.69 -10.70
C LEU A 70 1.74 -33.12 -10.23
N SER A 71 1.62 -34.07 -11.16
CA SER A 71 1.41 -35.48 -10.84
C SER A 71 2.56 -36.01 -9.99
N GLU A 72 3.80 -35.73 -10.38
CA GLU A 72 4.97 -36.13 -9.59
C GLU A 72 4.99 -35.51 -8.19
N LEU A 73 4.70 -34.21 -8.08
CA LEU A 73 4.63 -33.54 -6.78
C LEU A 73 3.58 -34.19 -5.87
N LEU A 74 2.40 -34.48 -6.41
CA LEU A 74 1.30 -35.11 -5.66
C LEU A 74 1.70 -36.48 -5.14
N VAL A 75 2.24 -37.33 -6.00
CA VAL A 75 2.65 -38.69 -5.63
C VAL A 75 3.70 -38.66 -4.53
N ARG A 76 4.72 -37.80 -4.65
CA ARG A 76 5.79 -37.69 -3.66
C ARG A 76 5.29 -37.15 -2.31
N VAL A 77 4.47 -36.11 -2.32
CA VAL A 77 3.87 -35.56 -1.09
C VAL A 77 2.96 -36.58 -0.42
N GLN A 78 2.10 -37.27 -1.18
CA GLN A 78 1.21 -38.29 -0.66
C GLN A 78 1.97 -39.47 -0.06
N SER A 79 3.02 -39.95 -0.73
CA SER A 79 3.87 -41.03 -0.23
C SER A 79 4.48 -40.68 1.13
N GLN A 80 5.06 -39.48 1.27
CA GLN A 80 5.70 -39.08 2.52
C GLN A 80 4.69 -38.86 3.65
N LEU A 81 3.53 -38.27 3.36
CA LEU A 81 2.46 -38.10 4.35
C LEU A 81 1.89 -39.45 4.83
N THR A 82 1.77 -40.43 3.93
CA THR A 82 1.26 -41.77 4.29
C THR A 82 2.26 -42.53 5.18
N LEU A 83 3.56 -42.37 4.92
CA LEU A 83 4.62 -42.92 5.77
C LEU A 83 4.63 -42.30 7.17
N GLN A 84 4.38 -40.99 7.29
CA GLN A 84 4.35 -40.29 8.57
C GLN A 84 3.03 -40.47 9.32
N TRP A 85 1.90 -40.68 8.63
CA TRP A 85 0.57 -40.86 9.21
C TRP A 85 -0.26 -41.93 8.47
N PRO A 86 -0.12 -43.21 8.83
CA PRO A 86 -0.74 -44.34 8.11
C PRO A 86 -2.28 -44.35 8.08
N GLN A 87 -2.94 -43.57 8.94
CA GLN A 87 -4.40 -43.63 9.17
C GLN A 87 -5.20 -42.45 8.55
N LYS A 88 -4.62 -41.59 7.70
CA LYS A 88 -5.35 -40.46 7.10
C LYS A 88 -5.33 -40.49 5.57
N HIS A 89 -6.51 -40.51 4.94
CA HIS A 89 -6.66 -40.33 3.49
C HIS A 89 -6.24 -38.91 3.08
N VAL A 90 -5.03 -38.79 2.52
CA VAL A 90 -4.40 -37.54 2.04
C VAL A 90 -5.28 -36.76 1.05
N ALA A 91 -6.11 -37.46 0.27
CA ALA A 91 -7.02 -36.86 -0.72
C ALA A 91 -8.12 -35.97 -0.10
N VAL A 92 -8.51 -36.21 1.16
CA VAL A 92 -9.54 -35.41 1.87
C VAL A 92 -8.94 -34.14 2.51
N ALA A 93 -7.63 -34.11 2.77
CA ALA A 93 -6.95 -32.98 3.40
C ALA A 93 -6.63 -31.82 2.43
N LEU A 94 -6.51 -32.10 1.12
CA LEU A 94 -6.12 -31.10 0.10
C LEU A 94 -7.32 -30.50 -0.66
N GLY A 95 -8.51 -31.13 -0.59
CA GLY A 95 -9.67 -30.80 -1.43
C GLY A 95 -10.61 -29.70 -0.93
N ALA A 96 -10.41 -29.14 0.26
CA ALA A 96 -11.40 -28.25 0.90
C ALA A 96 -10.90 -26.83 1.24
N LEU A 97 -9.81 -26.37 0.63
CA LEU A 97 -9.17 -25.09 0.99
C LEU A 97 -9.63 -23.95 0.07
N LYS A 98 -10.82 -23.41 0.32
CA LYS A 98 -11.22 -22.09 -0.21
C LYS A 98 -10.69 -21.01 0.75
N THR A 99 -9.92 -20.05 0.22
CA THR A 99 -9.28 -18.94 0.97
C THR A 99 -8.28 -19.37 2.05
N THR A 100 -6.98 -19.27 1.73
CA THR A 100 -5.89 -19.73 2.63
C THR A 100 -4.82 -18.65 2.81
N TRP A 101 -4.41 -18.40 4.04
CA TRP A 101 -3.19 -17.65 4.34
C TRP A 101 -1.96 -18.49 4.00
N LEU A 102 -1.15 -17.98 3.09
CA LEU A 102 0.20 -18.47 2.83
C LEU A 102 1.16 -17.66 3.69
N ALA A 103 1.67 -18.30 4.72
CA ALA A 103 2.84 -17.87 5.48
C ALA A 103 3.94 -18.90 5.21
N GLY A 104 5.11 -18.48 4.74
CA GLY A 104 6.30 -19.34 4.78
C GLY A 104 6.55 -19.77 6.23
N ARG A 105 7.16 -20.93 6.48
CA ARG A 105 7.57 -21.33 7.84
C ARG A 105 8.50 -20.32 8.52
N ASN A 106 9.11 -19.43 7.73
CA ASN A 106 9.88 -18.25 8.16
C ASN A 106 9.19 -16.90 7.88
N ALA A 107 7.91 -16.87 7.48
CA ALA A 107 7.15 -15.62 7.33
C ALA A 107 6.87 -14.92 8.67
N THR A 108 7.25 -15.54 9.78
CA THR A 108 7.34 -14.90 11.11
C THR A 108 8.67 -14.20 11.37
N VAL A 109 9.65 -14.24 10.46
CA VAL A 109 10.95 -13.58 10.61
C VAL A 109 11.29 -12.78 9.36
N GLY A 110 10.99 -11.48 9.40
CA GLY A 110 11.46 -10.38 8.54
C GLY A 110 11.85 -10.68 7.09
N SER A 111 11.02 -10.26 6.14
CA SER A 111 11.38 -10.27 4.71
C SER A 111 10.74 -9.16 3.88
N GLY A 112 9.81 -8.38 4.43
CA GLY A 112 9.30 -7.14 3.87
C GLY A 112 9.95 -5.90 4.51
N PRO A 113 9.60 -4.69 4.06
CA PRO A 113 10.07 -3.46 4.68
C PRO A 113 9.35 -3.26 6.02
N ARG A 114 10.10 -3.01 7.10
CA ARG A 114 9.53 -2.66 8.40
C ARG A 114 8.89 -1.27 8.33
N ARG A 115 7.60 -1.18 8.04
CA ARG A 115 6.91 0.11 7.80
C ARG A 115 5.51 0.10 8.37
N VAL A 116 5.12 1.25 8.92
CA VAL A 116 3.84 1.50 9.55
C VAL A 116 3.18 2.69 8.88
N ASN A 117 1.88 2.59 8.59
CA ASN A 117 1.11 3.71 8.03
C ASN A 117 1.69 4.26 6.71
N HIS A 118 2.33 3.36 5.95
CA HIS A 118 2.77 3.54 4.57
C HIS A 118 1.57 3.41 3.62
N ALA A 119 1.76 3.74 2.34
CA ALA A 119 0.80 3.46 1.28
C ALA A 119 1.39 2.50 0.25
N ALA A 120 0.56 1.69 -0.40
CA ALA A 120 1.02 0.74 -1.41
C ALA A 120 0.00 0.55 -2.53
N VAL A 121 0.50 0.22 -3.72
CA VAL A 121 -0.31 -0.07 -4.92
C VAL A 121 0.23 -1.28 -5.68
N ALA A 122 -0.66 -2.04 -6.32
CA ALA A 122 -0.28 -3.15 -7.19
C ALA A 122 -0.16 -2.70 -8.65
N VAL A 123 0.91 -3.08 -9.33
CA VAL A 123 1.17 -2.83 -10.75
C VAL A 123 1.52 -4.16 -11.42
N GLY A 124 0.57 -4.76 -12.13
CA GLY A 124 0.72 -6.10 -12.68
C GLY A 124 1.02 -7.14 -11.59
N HIS A 125 2.21 -7.77 -11.65
CA HIS A 125 2.67 -8.75 -10.67
C HIS A 125 3.56 -8.16 -9.57
N LYS A 126 3.66 -6.83 -9.48
CA LYS A 126 4.49 -6.11 -8.51
C LYS A 126 3.62 -5.33 -7.53
N VAL A 127 4.11 -5.11 -6.32
CA VAL A 127 3.54 -4.16 -5.34
C VAL A 127 4.58 -3.10 -5.03
N TYR A 128 4.22 -1.84 -5.21
CA TYR A 128 5.03 -0.69 -4.83
C TYR A 128 4.56 -0.17 -3.48
N SER A 129 5.47 0.06 -2.55
CA SER A 129 5.21 0.62 -1.21
C SER A 129 5.99 1.92 -1.04
N PHE A 130 5.32 2.94 -0.51
CA PHE A 130 5.82 4.29 -0.37
C PHE A 130 5.77 4.74 1.10
N GLY A 131 6.90 5.21 1.61
CA GLY A 131 7.00 5.85 2.92
C GLY A 131 6.57 4.97 4.09
N GLY A 132 5.79 5.56 4.99
CA GLY A 132 5.50 5.04 6.32
C GLY A 132 6.59 5.39 7.32
N TYR A 133 6.35 5.06 8.58
CA TYR A 133 7.33 5.22 9.64
C TYR A 133 7.78 3.86 10.23
N CYS A 134 8.84 3.88 11.02
CA CYS A 134 9.42 2.76 11.73
C CYS A 134 10.06 3.29 13.02
N SER A 135 9.69 2.73 14.16
CA SER A 135 10.24 2.99 15.47
C SER A 135 11.77 2.88 15.44
N GLY A 136 12.44 3.89 16.00
CA GLY A 136 13.90 4.01 16.00
C GLY A 136 14.52 4.64 14.75
N GLU A 137 13.75 4.95 13.69
CA GLU A 137 14.24 5.81 12.61
C GLU A 137 14.04 7.30 12.98
N ASP A 138 14.99 8.14 12.57
CA ASP A 138 14.90 9.60 12.70
C ASP A 138 13.98 10.19 11.62
N TYR A 139 12.81 10.67 12.04
CA TYR A 139 11.82 11.35 11.19
C TYR A 139 11.93 12.86 11.19
N GLU A 140 12.82 13.44 12.00
CA GLU A 140 13.06 14.88 12.07
C GLU A 140 13.87 15.36 10.84
N THR A 141 14.45 14.43 10.09
CA THR A 141 15.17 14.72 8.85
C THR A 141 14.26 14.79 7.61
N LEU A 142 14.56 15.72 6.70
CA LEU A 142 13.94 15.88 5.38
C LEU A 142 14.35 14.79 4.37
N ARG A 143 14.38 13.54 4.83
CA ARG A 143 14.79 12.38 4.03
C ARG A 143 13.75 12.11 2.95
N GLN A 144 14.20 11.74 1.75
CA GLN A 144 13.31 11.32 0.66
C GLN A 144 12.47 10.09 1.07
N ILE A 145 11.24 10.04 0.57
CA ILE A 145 10.34 8.91 0.76
C ILE A 145 10.98 7.62 0.23
N ASP A 146 10.94 6.56 1.03
CA ASP A 146 11.41 5.25 0.59
C ASP A 146 10.41 4.62 -0.41
N VAL A 147 10.93 4.02 -1.49
CA VAL A 147 10.16 3.19 -2.42
C VAL A 147 10.65 1.75 -2.37
N HIS A 148 9.76 0.82 -2.02
CA HIS A 148 10.02 -0.62 -2.03
C HIS A 148 9.17 -1.29 -3.09
N ILE A 149 9.72 -2.31 -3.75
CA ILE A 149 9.03 -3.08 -4.78
C ILE A 149 9.05 -4.55 -4.40
N PHE A 150 7.88 -5.14 -4.20
CA PHE A 150 7.70 -6.57 -4.09
C PHE A 150 7.39 -7.17 -5.46
N ASN A 151 8.03 -8.28 -5.80
CA ASN A 151 7.67 -9.10 -6.95
C ASN A 151 6.91 -10.34 -6.48
N ALA A 152 5.63 -10.45 -6.83
CA ALA A 152 4.77 -11.56 -6.39
C ALA A 152 5.09 -12.90 -7.06
N VAL A 153 5.91 -12.91 -8.12
CA VAL A 153 6.38 -14.14 -8.78
C VAL A 153 7.60 -14.70 -8.06
N SER A 154 8.60 -13.86 -7.80
CA SER A 154 9.83 -14.28 -7.11
C SER A 154 9.73 -14.25 -5.58
N LEU A 155 8.69 -13.63 -5.03
CA LEU A 155 8.50 -13.38 -3.60
C LEU A 155 9.67 -12.61 -2.98
N ARG A 156 10.19 -11.63 -3.72
CA ARG A 156 11.33 -10.80 -3.32
C ARG A 156 10.98 -9.35 -3.27
N TRP A 157 11.49 -8.69 -2.24
CA TRP A 157 11.50 -7.25 -2.15
C TRP A 157 12.82 -6.68 -2.66
N ILE A 158 12.74 -5.48 -3.24
CA ILE A 158 13.89 -4.60 -3.48
C ILE A 158 13.55 -3.20 -2.96
N LYS A 159 14.56 -2.44 -2.55
CA LYS A 159 14.45 -1.02 -2.26
C LYS A 159 15.05 -0.23 -3.42
N LEU A 160 14.32 0.76 -3.95
CA LEU A 160 14.89 1.65 -4.95
C LEU A 160 15.90 2.59 -4.30
N PRO A 161 17.01 2.93 -5.01
CA PRO A 161 17.95 3.92 -4.52
C PRO A 161 17.30 5.30 -4.43
N PRO A 162 17.79 6.19 -3.53
CA PRO A 162 17.38 7.60 -3.52
C PRO A 162 17.60 8.25 -4.88
N VAL A 163 16.75 9.23 -5.20
CA VAL A 163 16.88 9.99 -6.45
C VAL A 163 17.90 11.09 -6.25
N TRP A 164 18.94 11.10 -7.09
CA TRP A 164 19.95 12.15 -7.11
C TRP A 164 19.37 13.41 -7.76
N THR A 165 19.18 14.46 -6.98
CA THR A 165 18.74 15.77 -7.47
C THR A 165 19.95 16.70 -7.55
N ASN A 166 20.39 17.07 -8.76
CA ASN A 166 21.59 17.90 -8.98
C ASN A 166 21.37 19.41 -8.79
N SER A 167 20.27 19.85 -8.17
CA SER A 167 20.01 21.27 -7.92
C SER A 167 19.20 21.47 -6.62
N ARG A 168 19.42 22.63 -5.99
CA ARG A 168 18.63 23.08 -4.82
C ARG A 168 17.15 23.37 -5.18
N ASP A 169 16.79 23.41 -6.46
CA ASP A 169 15.44 23.71 -6.95
C ASP A 169 14.52 22.47 -7.05
N HIS A 170 15.06 21.25 -7.10
CA HIS A 170 14.28 20.00 -7.22
C HIS A 170 13.83 19.38 -5.89
N VAL A 171 14.03 20.09 -4.77
CA VAL A 171 13.58 19.68 -3.43
C VAL A 171 12.04 19.47 -3.37
N ARG A 172 11.30 19.96 -4.38
CA ARG A 172 9.83 19.85 -4.47
C ARG A 172 9.31 18.70 -5.35
N GLU A 173 10.18 17.92 -6.01
CA GLU A 173 9.73 16.86 -6.92
C GLU A 173 9.58 15.49 -6.24
N VAL A 174 10.42 15.23 -5.23
CA VAL A 174 10.38 13.98 -4.46
C VAL A 174 9.74 14.27 -3.10
N PRO A 175 8.73 13.50 -2.67
CA PRO A 175 8.16 13.69 -1.33
C PRO A 175 9.20 13.35 -0.26
N TYR A 176 9.16 14.09 0.85
CA TYR A 176 9.81 13.63 2.08
C TYR A 176 9.12 12.37 2.63
N MET A 177 9.87 11.63 3.44
CA MET A 177 9.40 10.50 4.23
C MET A 177 8.17 10.93 5.02
N ARG A 178 7.07 10.20 4.84
CA ARG A 178 5.76 10.58 5.34
C ARG A 178 4.90 9.37 5.62
N TYR A 179 3.91 9.55 6.48
CA TYR A 179 2.95 8.52 6.86
C TYR A 179 1.53 9.07 6.87
N GLY A 180 0.54 8.17 6.79
CA GLY A 180 -0.88 8.55 6.74
C GLY A 180 -1.30 9.22 5.43
N HIS A 181 -0.45 9.15 4.41
CA HIS A 181 -0.75 9.54 3.03
C HIS A 181 -1.51 8.43 2.31
N SER A 182 -2.12 8.76 1.18
CA SER A 182 -2.70 7.78 0.27
C SER A 182 -1.88 7.67 -1.01
N ALA A 183 -1.93 6.51 -1.66
CA ALA A 183 -1.34 6.27 -2.97
C ALA A 183 -2.35 5.53 -3.84
N VAL A 184 -2.52 5.97 -5.09
CA VAL A 184 -3.39 5.31 -6.07
C VAL A 184 -2.68 5.16 -7.42
N LEU A 185 -2.93 4.06 -8.12
CA LEU A 185 -2.43 3.84 -9.48
C LEU A 185 -3.52 4.25 -10.48
N ILE A 186 -3.19 5.14 -11.40
CA ILE A 186 -4.02 5.47 -12.57
C ILE A 186 -3.12 5.40 -13.81
N ASP A 187 -3.51 4.56 -14.77
CA ASP A 187 -2.66 4.16 -15.89
C ASP A 187 -1.30 3.64 -15.38
N ASP A 188 -0.18 4.27 -15.79
CA ASP A 188 1.18 3.90 -15.37
C ASP A 188 1.77 4.86 -14.31
N THR A 189 0.93 5.70 -13.70
CA THR A 189 1.37 6.71 -12.72
C THR A 189 0.75 6.46 -11.35
N VAL A 190 1.60 6.42 -10.33
CA VAL A 190 1.15 6.42 -8.93
C VAL A 190 1.04 7.85 -8.45
N TYR A 191 -0.16 8.24 -8.03
CA TYR A 191 -0.41 9.54 -7.41
C TYR A 191 -0.41 9.40 -5.90
N ILE A 192 0.31 10.28 -5.21
CA ILE A 192 0.41 10.34 -3.75
C ILE A 192 -0.13 11.66 -3.26
N TRP A 193 -1.01 11.58 -2.26
CA TRP A 193 -1.63 12.75 -1.64
C TRP A 193 -1.55 12.70 -0.11
N GLY A 194 -1.27 13.86 0.47
CA GLY A 194 -1.35 14.10 1.90
C GLY A 194 -0.27 13.43 2.73
N GLY A 195 -0.67 13.03 3.94
CA GLY A 195 0.22 12.53 4.98
C GLY A 195 0.91 13.63 5.76
N ARG A 196 1.61 13.23 6.82
CA ARG A 196 2.39 14.14 7.69
C ARG A 196 3.88 13.85 7.60
N ASN A 197 4.66 14.70 8.25
CA ASN A 197 6.12 14.73 8.25
C ASN A 197 6.72 15.58 7.10
N ASP A 198 5.98 16.61 6.68
CA ASP A 198 6.50 17.72 5.89
C ASP A 198 6.98 18.86 6.80
N THR A 199 7.70 19.86 6.28
CA THR A 199 8.19 21.01 7.09
C THR A 199 7.06 21.76 7.79
N GLU A 200 5.86 21.74 7.21
CA GLU A 200 4.65 22.40 7.71
C GLU A 200 3.69 21.40 8.40
N GLY A 201 4.13 20.16 8.67
CA GLY A 201 3.32 19.11 9.28
C GLY A 201 2.61 18.23 8.23
N ALA A 202 1.32 18.46 8.01
CA ALA A 202 0.54 17.76 6.98
C ALA A 202 0.77 18.35 5.59
N CYS A 203 0.58 17.56 4.53
CA CYS A 203 0.85 17.97 3.16
C CYS A 203 -0.43 18.05 2.30
N ASN A 204 -0.44 18.91 1.28
CA ASN A 204 -1.44 18.99 0.21
C ASN A 204 -0.79 19.12 -1.18
N VAL A 205 0.46 18.69 -1.32
CA VAL A 205 1.13 18.60 -2.63
C VAL A 205 0.79 17.26 -3.27
N LEU A 206 0.36 17.28 -4.53
CA LEU A 206 0.18 16.07 -5.31
C LEU A 206 1.53 15.65 -5.90
N TYR A 207 2.03 14.51 -5.45
CA TYR A 207 3.21 13.89 -6.05
C TYR A 207 2.80 12.78 -7.01
N ALA A 208 3.60 12.56 -8.04
CA ALA A 208 3.40 11.49 -9.00
C ALA A 208 4.70 10.69 -9.21
N PHE A 209 4.56 9.38 -9.36
CA PHE A 209 5.66 8.46 -9.60
C PHE A 209 5.35 7.60 -10.83
N ASP A 210 6.17 7.72 -11.86
CA ASP A 210 6.05 6.93 -13.10
C ASP A 210 6.66 5.53 -12.87
N VAL A 211 5.84 4.48 -13.02
CA VAL A 211 6.26 3.10 -12.70
C VAL A 211 7.16 2.46 -13.76
N ASN A 212 7.25 3.06 -14.95
CA ASN A 212 8.06 2.58 -16.07
C ASN A 212 9.48 3.14 -16.00
N THR A 213 9.62 4.40 -15.62
CA THR A 213 10.89 5.13 -15.55
C THR A 213 11.43 5.26 -14.13
N HIS A 214 10.61 4.96 -13.11
CA HIS A 214 10.91 5.14 -11.69
C HIS A 214 11.30 6.58 -11.33
N LYS A 215 10.66 7.55 -11.97
CA LYS A 215 10.90 8.98 -11.75
C LYS A 215 9.72 9.62 -11.03
N TRP A 216 10.06 10.54 -10.12
CA TRP A 216 9.11 11.42 -9.46
C TRP A 216 8.89 12.68 -10.30
N PHE A 217 7.69 13.25 -10.17
CA PHE A 217 7.35 14.58 -10.65
C PHE A 217 6.17 15.13 -9.86
N THR A 218 5.99 16.45 -9.91
CA THR A 218 4.90 17.15 -9.20
C THR A 218 3.97 17.80 -10.22
N PRO A 219 2.83 17.17 -10.54
CA PRO A 219 1.88 17.76 -11.47
C PRO A 219 1.35 19.10 -10.96
N LYS A 220 1.17 20.07 -11.87
CA LYS A 220 0.44 21.29 -11.57
C LYS A 220 -1.05 20.95 -11.48
N VAL A 221 -1.62 21.15 -10.30
CA VAL A 221 -3.04 20.96 -10.05
C VAL A 221 -3.79 22.29 -9.99
N SER A 222 -5.07 22.26 -10.30
CA SER A 222 -5.96 23.43 -10.25
C SER A 222 -7.31 23.09 -9.61
N GLY A 223 -8.19 24.08 -9.45
CA GLY A 223 -9.53 23.89 -8.89
C GLY A 223 -9.57 23.91 -7.36
N MET A 224 -10.52 23.17 -6.77
CA MET A 224 -10.75 23.13 -5.31
C MET A 224 -9.83 22.11 -4.65
N VAL A 225 -8.55 22.47 -4.55
CA VAL A 225 -7.51 21.65 -3.95
C VAL A 225 -7.84 21.36 -2.48
N PRO A 226 -7.86 20.09 -2.04
CA PRO A 226 -8.12 19.74 -0.64
C PRO A 226 -7.09 20.35 0.31
N GLY A 227 -7.52 20.67 1.55
CA GLY A 227 -6.62 21.07 2.63
C GLY A 227 -5.63 19.97 3.01
N ALA A 228 -4.50 20.36 3.62
CA ALA A 228 -3.47 19.42 4.07
C ALA A 228 -4.00 18.48 5.15
N ARG A 229 -3.84 17.17 4.92
CA ARG A 229 -4.51 16.14 5.74
C ARG A 229 -3.78 14.80 5.75
N ASP A 230 -4.03 14.01 6.79
CA ASP A 230 -3.63 12.60 6.88
C ASP A 230 -4.79 11.72 7.36
N GLY A 231 -4.60 10.39 7.27
CA GLY A 231 -5.62 9.43 7.66
C GLY A 231 -6.89 9.47 6.78
N HIS A 232 -6.86 10.22 5.68
CA HIS A 232 -7.89 10.16 4.65
C HIS A 232 -7.78 8.85 3.87
N SER A 233 -8.83 8.49 3.16
CA SER A 233 -8.79 7.38 2.21
C SER A 233 -8.79 7.91 0.78
N ALA A 234 -8.21 7.14 -0.14
CA ALA A 234 -8.31 7.40 -1.56
C ALA A 234 -8.70 6.15 -2.34
N CYS A 235 -9.49 6.34 -3.40
CA CYS A 235 -9.93 5.28 -4.29
C CYS A 235 -10.03 5.79 -5.73
N VAL A 236 -10.07 4.88 -6.69
CA VAL A 236 -10.02 5.19 -8.12
C VAL A 236 -11.31 4.73 -8.80
N LEU A 237 -11.83 5.59 -9.68
CA LEU A 237 -12.84 5.23 -10.68
C LEU A 237 -12.44 5.87 -12.01
N ALA A 238 -12.19 5.03 -13.01
CA ALA A 238 -11.64 5.44 -14.30
C ALA A 238 -10.35 6.29 -14.14
N LYS A 239 -10.29 7.48 -14.76
CA LYS A 239 -9.17 8.43 -14.67
C LYS A 239 -9.38 9.46 -13.55
N SER A 240 -9.99 9.05 -12.44
CA SER A 240 -10.25 9.95 -11.33
C SER A 240 -9.88 9.34 -9.99
N MET A 241 -9.20 10.14 -9.17
CA MET A 241 -8.93 9.84 -7.78
C MET A 241 -9.97 10.53 -6.91
N PHE A 242 -10.61 9.78 -6.02
CA PHE A 242 -11.51 10.29 -5.00
C PHE A 242 -10.81 10.24 -3.66
N ILE A 243 -10.87 11.33 -2.90
CA ILE A 243 -10.40 11.42 -1.52
C ILE A 243 -11.59 11.68 -0.62
N PHE A 244 -11.67 10.95 0.49
CA PHE A 244 -12.70 11.15 1.50
C PHE A 244 -12.11 11.28 2.90
N GLY A 245 -12.62 12.27 3.65
CA GLY A 245 -12.31 12.52 5.06
C GLY A 245 -10.84 12.81 5.35
N GLY A 246 -10.37 12.34 6.50
CA GLY A 246 -9.03 12.62 7.05
C GLY A 246 -9.07 13.64 8.19
N TYR A 247 -7.90 13.94 8.74
CA TYR A 247 -7.72 14.93 9.79
C TYR A 247 -6.85 16.09 9.28
N GLU A 248 -7.38 17.31 9.38
CA GLU A 248 -6.76 18.54 8.91
C GLU A 248 -6.03 19.21 10.07
N GLN A 249 -4.70 19.16 10.06
CA GLN A 249 -3.87 19.60 11.19
C GLN A 249 -4.11 21.06 11.58
N LEU A 250 -4.13 21.94 10.59
CA LEU A 250 -4.19 23.40 10.82
C LEU A 250 -5.55 23.84 11.38
N ALA A 251 -6.62 23.12 11.02
CA ALA A 251 -7.97 23.39 11.49
C ALA A 251 -8.35 22.55 12.73
N ASP A 252 -7.48 21.62 13.14
CA ASP A 252 -7.71 20.66 14.23
C ASP A 252 -9.06 19.94 14.11
N CYS A 253 -9.39 19.47 12.92
CA CYS A 253 -10.70 18.86 12.66
C CYS A 253 -10.64 17.65 11.74
N PHE A 254 -11.58 16.75 11.94
CA PHE A 254 -11.90 15.68 11.01
C PHE A 254 -12.74 16.25 9.86
N SER A 255 -12.42 15.84 8.62
CA SER A 255 -13.22 16.15 7.44
C SER A 255 -14.17 14.99 7.11
N ASN A 256 -15.27 15.31 6.43
CA ASN A 256 -16.14 14.37 5.72
C ASN A 256 -16.34 14.78 4.24
N ASP A 257 -15.46 15.61 3.72
CA ASP A 257 -15.56 16.07 2.33
C ASP A 257 -15.14 14.98 1.37
N ILE A 258 -15.72 15.02 0.17
CA ILE A 258 -15.30 14.21 -0.98
C ILE A 258 -14.69 15.15 -2.00
N HIS A 259 -13.40 14.99 -2.27
CA HIS A 259 -12.73 15.65 -3.39
C HIS A 259 -12.46 14.65 -4.50
N LYS A 260 -12.62 15.10 -5.74
CA LYS A 260 -12.30 14.33 -6.95
C LYS A 260 -11.21 15.05 -7.73
N LEU A 261 -10.10 14.37 -8.01
CA LEU A 261 -9.10 14.79 -8.99
C LEU A 261 -9.38 14.08 -10.31
N ASP A 262 -9.60 14.84 -11.36
CA ASP A 262 -9.59 14.33 -12.72
C ASP A 262 -8.14 14.37 -13.26
N THR A 263 -7.57 13.21 -13.57
CA THR A 263 -6.16 13.14 -14.02
C THR A 263 -5.99 13.46 -15.49
N THR A 264 -7.07 13.70 -16.24
CA THR A 264 -6.99 14.15 -17.64
C THR A 264 -6.62 15.63 -17.75
N ASN A 265 -7.03 16.44 -16.78
CA ASN A 265 -6.80 17.90 -16.74
C ASN A 265 -6.16 18.38 -15.43
N MET A 266 -5.87 17.46 -14.50
CA MET A 266 -5.29 17.72 -13.17
C MET A 266 -6.12 18.73 -12.34
N MET A 267 -7.44 18.67 -12.46
CA MET A 267 -8.36 19.56 -11.75
C MET A 267 -9.04 18.85 -10.57
N TRP A 268 -8.94 19.47 -9.39
CA TRP A 268 -9.69 19.07 -8.20
C TRP A 268 -11.07 19.72 -8.18
N THR A 269 -12.07 18.93 -7.83
CA THR A 269 -13.46 19.39 -7.60
C THR A 269 -13.90 18.92 -6.22
N LEU A 270 -14.49 19.83 -5.43
CA LEU A 270 -15.23 19.45 -4.23
C LEU A 270 -16.61 18.93 -4.66
N ILE A 271 -16.92 17.69 -4.29
CA ILE A 271 -18.19 17.08 -4.65
C ILE A 271 -19.29 17.59 -3.72
N SER A 272 -20.29 18.24 -4.29
CA SER A 272 -21.53 18.61 -3.59
C SER A 272 -22.39 17.37 -3.39
N ALA A 273 -22.10 16.63 -2.31
CA ALA A 273 -22.77 15.38 -1.98
C ALA A 273 -24.17 15.63 -1.40
N LYS A 274 -25.18 14.91 -1.91
CA LYS A 274 -26.55 14.91 -1.38
C LYS A 274 -26.75 13.78 -0.35
N GLY A 275 -27.87 13.81 0.36
CA GLY A 275 -28.22 12.80 1.36
C GLY A 275 -27.46 12.97 2.67
N THR A 276 -27.51 11.94 3.54
CA THR A 276 -26.87 12.01 4.87
C THR A 276 -25.42 11.51 4.80
N PRO A 277 -24.42 12.41 4.92
CA PRO A 277 -23.04 12.02 4.75
C PRO A 277 -22.54 11.03 5.80
N ALA A 278 -21.47 10.33 5.47
CA ALA A 278 -20.66 9.70 6.49
C ALA A 278 -20.13 10.79 7.46
N ARG A 279 -20.20 10.52 8.77
CA ARG A 279 -19.62 11.39 9.81
C ARG A 279 -18.13 11.65 9.54
N TRP A 280 -17.65 12.83 9.91
CA TRP A 280 -16.23 13.22 9.86
C TRP A 280 -15.35 12.18 10.52
N ARG A 281 -14.25 11.77 9.86
CA ARG A 281 -13.41 10.66 10.35
C ARG A 281 -12.03 10.63 9.73
N ASP A 282 -11.09 10.03 10.46
CA ASP A 282 -9.76 9.65 9.97
C ASP A 282 -9.50 8.14 10.13
N PHE A 283 -8.42 7.66 9.52
CA PHE A 283 -7.96 6.27 9.54
C PHE A 283 -9.06 5.24 9.22
N HIS A 284 -9.97 5.60 8.33
CA HIS A 284 -11.01 4.73 7.77
C HIS A 284 -10.53 4.13 6.44
N SER A 285 -11.35 3.28 5.84
CA SER A 285 -11.15 2.84 4.46
C SER A 285 -12.30 3.29 3.57
N ALA A 286 -11.99 3.68 2.34
CA ALA A 286 -12.93 3.76 1.23
C ALA A 286 -12.51 2.80 0.12
N THR A 287 -13.48 2.12 -0.49
CA THR A 287 -13.22 1.21 -1.61
C THR A 287 -14.34 1.36 -2.63
N ILE A 288 -13.99 1.55 -3.90
CA ILE A 288 -14.96 1.62 -4.99
C ILE A 288 -15.22 0.22 -5.55
N ILE A 289 -16.50 -0.14 -5.67
CA ILE A 289 -16.99 -1.35 -6.35
C ILE A 289 -18.10 -0.90 -7.31
N GLY A 290 -17.88 -1.08 -8.61
CA GLY A 290 -18.75 -0.47 -9.63
C GLY A 290 -18.66 1.05 -9.55
N THR A 291 -19.81 1.73 -9.49
CA THR A 291 -19.92 3.20 -9.37
C THR A 291 -20.13 3.68 -7.93
N LYS A 292 -20.00 2.80 -6.94
CA LYS A 292 -20.28 3.12 -5.54
C LYS A 292 -19.02 3.03 -4.68
N MET A 293 -18.82 4.04 -3.86
CA MET A 293 -17.76 4.12 -2.86
C MET A 293 -18.29 3.65 -1.50
N TYR A 294 -17.65 2.64 -0.93
CA TYR A 294 -18.00 2.04 0.35
C TYR A 294 -17.02 2.50 1.42
N VAL A 295 -17.53 3.21 2.43
CA VAL A 295 -16.76 3.76 3.55
C VAL A 295 -17.02 2.94 4.80
N PHE A 296 -15.96 2.41 5.41
CA PHE A 296 -16.04 1.61 6.63
C PHE A 296 -14.97 2.02 7.65
N GLY A 297 -15.31 1.91 8.94
CA GLY A 297 -14.37 2.18 10.01
C GLY A 297 -14.08 3.65 10.21
N GLY A 298 -12.93 3.89 10.82
CA GLY A 298 -12.39 5.20 11.16
C GLY A 298 -12.69 5.61 12.58
N ARG A 299 -11.83 6.49 13.08
CA ARG A 299 -12.07 7.26 14.29
C ARG A 299 -12.80 8.55 13.93
N ALA A 300 -13.76 8.92 14.76
CA ALA A 300 -14.52 10.15 14.69
C ALA A 300 -14.73 10.69 16.10
N ASP A 301 -15.27 11.89 16.22
CA ASP A 301 -15.76 12.42 17.50
C ASP A 301 -17.29 12.32 17.60
N ARG A 302 -17.80 12.20 18.83
CA ARG A 302 -19.24 12.13 19.10
C ARG A 302 -19.96 13.44 18.85
N PHE A 303 -19.34 14.57 19.17
CA PHE A 303 -20.02 15.86 19.27
C PHE A 303 -19.79 16.78 18.07
N GLY A 304 -18.84 16.45 17.19
CA GLY A 304 -18.60 17.28 16.02
C GLY A 304 -17.37 16.86 15.20
N PRO A 305 -16.87 17.78 14.36
CA PRO A 305 -15.66 17.55 13.57
C PRO A 305 -14.37 17.78 14.38
N PHE A 306 -14.42 18.48 15.52
CA PHE A 306 -13.24 18.77 16.33
C PHE A 306 -12.91 17.61 17.27
N HIS A 307 -11.63 17.40 17.51
CA HIS A 307 -11.17 16.35 18.41
C HIS A 307 -11.56 16.65 19.87
N SER A 308 -12.10 15.65 20.57
CA SER A 308 -12.35 15.69 22.01
C SER A 308 -12.06 14.33 22.65
N ASN A 309 -12.22 14.24 23.97
CA ASN A 309 -12.10 12.99 24.73
C ASN A 309 -13.28 12.00 24.49
N ASN A 310 -14.16 12.27 23.52
CA ASN A 310 -15.35 11.47 23.21
C ASN A 310 -15.23 10.75 21.86
N GLU A 311 -14.06 10.19 21.59
CA GLU A 311 -13.80 9.42 20.38
C GLU A 311 -14.82 8.29 20.19
N ILE A 312 -15.21 8.06 18.94
CA ILE A 312 -16.03 6.94 18.52
C ILE A 312 -15.41 6.25 17.32
N TYR A 313 -15.66 4.95 17.22
CA TYR A 313 -15.14 4.11 16.14
C TYR A 313 -16.32 3.64 15.30
N CYS A 314 -16.38 4.08 14.04
CA CYS A 314 -17.53 3.81 13.19
C CYS A 314 -17.55 2.34 12.74
N ASN A 315 -18.68 1.64 12.93
CA ASN A 315 -18.83 0.23 12.54
C ASN A 315 -19.90 0.00 11.46
N ARG A 316 -20.60 1.05 11.03
CA ARG A 316 -21.59 0.98 9.96
C ARG A 316 -20.96 1.40 8.63
N ILE A 317 -21.26 0.63 7.58
CA ILE A 317 -20.88 0.98 6.22
C ILE A 317 -21.73 2.13 5.70
N LYS A 318 -21.08 3.11 5.06
CA LYS A 318 -21.75 4.20 4.34
C LYS A 318 -21.43 4.06 2.87
N VAL A 319 -22.44 4.25 2.02
CA VAL A 319 -22.32 4.07 0.57
C VAL A 319 -22.54 5.41 -0.10
N PHE A 320 -21.58 5.84 -0.88
CA PHE A 320 -21.68 7.03 -1.72
C PHE A 320 -21.77 6.61 -3.18
N ASP A 321 -22.80 7.07 -3.87
CA ASP A 321 -23.00 6.85 -5.29
C ASP A 321 -22.32 7.95 -6.10
N THR A 322 -21.32 7.58 -6.90
CA THR A 322 -20.52 8.53 -7.68
C THR A 322 -21.24 9.05 -8.93
N GLU A 323 -22.32 8.40 -9.38
CA GLU A 323 -23.10 8.86 -10.54
C GLU A 323 -24.09 9.95 -10.13
N THR A 324 -24.76 9.75 -9.00
CA THR A 324 -25.76 10.69 -8.48
C THR A 324 -25.20 11.70 -7.47
N ASN A 325 -23.91 11.58 -7.13
CA ASN A 325 -23.24 12.33 -6.06
C ASN A 325 -24.05 12.33 -4.76
N SER A 326 -24.53 11.16 -4.35
CA SER A 326 -25.45 11.04 -3.22
C SER A 326 -25.02 9.94 -2.25
N TRP A 327 -25.06 10.25 -0.96
CA TRP A 327 -24.99 9.23 0.08
C TRP A 327 -26.30 8.45 0.11
N LEU A 328 -26.18 7.13 -0.01
CA LEU A 328 -27.31 6.22 0.02
C LEU A 328 -27.63 5.84 1.47
N ASP A 329 -28.92 5.69 1.75
CA ASP A 329 -29.38 5.07 2.97
C ASP A 329 -29.11 3.57 2.93
N SER A 330 -28.58 3.04 4.03
CA SER A 330 -28.34 1.61 4.20
C SER A 330 -29.26 1.08 5.29
N PRO A 331 -29.93 -0.07 5.06
CA PRO A 331 -30.74 -0.69 6.09
C PRO A 331 -29.86 -1.12 7.27
N PRO A 332 -30.42 -1.20 8.49
CA PRO A 332 -29.71 -1.77 9.61
C PRO A 332 -29.27 -3.20 9.32
N THR A 333 -27.98 -3.47 9.45
CA THR A 333 -27.43 -4.82 9.34
C THR A 333 -27.30 -5.42 10.73
N PRO A 334 -27.89 -6.59 11.00
CA PRO A 334 -27.89 -7.19 12.34
C PRO A 334 -26.51 -7.67 12.77
N VAL A 335 -25.69 -8.13 11.81
CA VAL A 335 -24.31 -8.57 12.05
C VAL A 335 -23.37 -7.54 11.48
N LEU A 336 -22.44 -7.07 12.30
CA LEU A 336 -21.47 -6.04 11.98
C LEU A 336 -20.10 -6.38 12.56
N PRO A 337 -19.00 -6.09 11.86
CA PRO A 337 -17.69 -6.00 12.49
C PRO A 337 -17.65 -4.91 13.57
N GLU A 338 -16.81 -5.11 14.58
CA GLU A 338 -16.56 -4.08 15.60
C GLU A 338 -15.98 -2.79 14.98
N GLY A 339 -16.32 -1.64 15.56
CA GLY A 339 -15.81 -0.34 15.11
C GLY A 339 -14.29 -0.29 15.27
N ARG A 340 -13.59 0.22 14.25
CA ARG A 340 -12.12 0.17 14.20
C ARG A 340 -11.53 1.23 13.29
N ARG A 341 -10.30 1.62 13.56
CA ARG A 341 -9.46 2.46 12.68
C ARG A 341 -8.21 1.71 12.22
N SER A 342 -7.55 2.26 11.20
CA SER A 342 -6.27 1.76 10.67
C SER A 342 -6.31 0.28 10.28
N HIS A 343 -7.48 -0.22 9.86
CA HIS A 343 -7.64 -1.54 9.24
C HIS A 343 -7.27 -1.44 7.74
N SER A 344 -7.09 -2.59 7.10
CA SER A 344 -6.97 -2.64 5.64
C SER A 344 -8.31 -3.06 5.02
N ALA A 345 -8.61 -2.55 3.83
CA ALA A 345 -9.76 -2.97 3.06
C ALA A 345 -9.39 -3.17 1.59
N PHE A 346 -10.05 -4.13 0.93
CA PHE A 346 -9.83 -4.44 -0.47
C PHE A 346 -11.09 -5.02 -1.10
N SER A 347 -11.23 -4.89 -2.42
CA SER A 347 -12.28 -5.55 -3.18
C SER A 347 -11.78 -6.85 -3.82
N TYR A 348 -12.62 -7.88 -3.83
CA TYR A 348 -12.37 -9.12 -4.55
C TYR A 348 -13.70 -9.70 -5.03
N ASN A 349 -13.81 -10.04 -6.32
CA ASN A 349 -15.02 -10.57 -6.96
C ASN A 349 -16.31 -9.80 -6.65
N GLY A 350 -16.23 -8.46 -6.67
CA GLY A 350 -17.39 -7.59 -6.41
C GLY A 350 -17.80 -7.50 -4.94
N GLU A 351 -17.05 -8.09 -4.02
CA GLU A 351 -17.28 -8.01 -2.58
C GLU A 351 -16.18 -7.18 -1.90
N LEU A 352 -16.53 -6.56 -0.77
CA LEU A 352 -15.59 -5.78 0.05
C LEU A 352 -15.09 -6.65 1.19
N TYR A 353 -13.79 -6.58 1.47
CA TYR A 353 -13.17 -7.25 2.60
C TYR A 353 -12.50 -6.24 3.54
N VAL A 354 -12.51 -6.52 4.84
CA VAL A 354 -11.88 -5.73 5.89
C VAL A 354 -11.06 -6.64 6.79
N PHE A 355 -9.80 -6.27 7.05
CA PHE A 355 -8.89 -7.02 7.90
C PHE A 355 -8.19 -6.13 8.94
N GLY A 356 -8.12 -6.64 10.17
CA GLY A 356 -7.34 -6.03 11.24
C GLY A 356 -7.90 -4.70 11.73
N GLY A 357 -7.02 -3.84 12.25
CA GLY A 357 -7.36 -2.53 12.80
C GLY A 357 -7.29 -2.47 14.33
N TYR A 358 -7.66 -1.31 14.89
CA TYR A 358 -7.63 -1.06 16.33
C TYR A 358 -8.82 -0.22 16.80
N ASN A 359 -9.25 -0.46 18.03
CA ASN A 359 -10.24 0.33 18.75
C ASN A 359 -9.68 0.70 20.13
N ALA A 360 -9.39 1.99 20.33
CA ALA A 360 -8.77 2.47 21.58
C ALA A 360 -9.71 2.33 22.78
N ARG A 361 -11.02 2.49 22.59
CA ARG A 361 -12.00 2.36 23.68
C ARG A 361 -12.12 0.94 24.21
N LEU A 362 -11.81 -0.04 23.38
CA LEU A 362 -11.75 -1.45 23.76
C LEU A 362 -10.31 -1.91 24.06
N ASN A 363 -9.33 -1.02 23.91
CA ASN A 363 -7.91 -1.31 23.85
C ASN A 363 -7.59 -2.60 23.03
N ARG A 364 -8.21 -2.74 21.87
CA ARG A 364 -8.21 -4.02 21.13
C ARG A 364 -7.68 -3.86 19.72
N HIS A 365 -6.63 -4.63 19.42
CA HIS A 365 -6.18 -4.90 18.07
C HIS A 365 -6.96 -6.09 17.49
N PHE A 366 -7.25 -6.03 16.20
CA PHE A 366 -8.03 -7.04 15.50
C PHE A 366 -7.17 -7.83 14.50
N HIS A 367 -7.57 -9.06 14.21
CA HIS A 367 -7.01 -9.94 13.16
C HIS A 367 -8.12 -10.69 12.38
N ASP A 368 -9.38 -10.35 12.64
CA ASP A 368 -10.52 -10.94 11.96
C ASP A 368 -10.61 -10.43 10.51
N LEU A 369 -11.09 -11.32 9.63
CA LEU A 369 -11.41 -10.99 8.25
C LEU A 369 -12.93 -10.94 8.10
N TRP A 370 -13.44 -9.80 7.62
CA TRP A 370 -14.84 -9.61 7.33
C TRP A 370 -15.06 -9.43 5.85
N LYS A 371 -16.21 -9.89 5.36
CA LYS A 371 -16.66 -9.73 4.00
C LYS A 371 -18.02 -9.05 3.98
N PHE A 372 -18.18 -8.06 3.13
CA PHE A 372 -19.43 -7.37 2.87
C PHE A 372 -19.89 -7.64 1.44
N ASN A 373 -21.14 -8.08 1.31
CA ASN A 373 -21.81 -8.26 0.03
C ASN A 373 -22.58 -6.97 -0.32
N PRO A 374 -22.20 -6.25 -1.38
CA PRO A 374 -22.87 -5.00 -1.76
C PRO A 374 -24.29 -5.15 -2.32
N VAL A 375 -24.67 -6.35 -2.77
CA VAL A 375 -26.02 -6.63 -3.31
C VAL A 375 -27.00 -6.84 -2.17
N SER A 376 -26.66 -7.70 -1.21
CA SER A 376 -27.51 -7.98 -0.04
C SER A 376 -27.29 -7.01 1.13
N LEU A 377 -26.33 -6.10 0.99
CA LEU A 377 -25.89 -5.15 2.03
C LEU A 377 -25.62 -5.83 3.38
N SER A 378 -24.93 -6.96 3.38
CA SER A 378 -24.74 -7.76 4.60
C SER A 378 -23.28 -8.15 4.82
N TRP A 379 -22.91 -8.24 6.10
CA TRP A 379 -21.58 -8.66 6.54
C TRP A 379 -21.55 -10.15 6.91
N ARG A 380 -20.41 -10.77 6.67
CA ARG A 380 -20.09 -12.12 7.13
C ARG A 380 -18.64 -12.19 7.58
N LYS A 381 -18.39 -12.74 8.77
CA LYS A 381 -17.04 -13.05 9.22
C LYS A 381 -16.50 -14.23 8.41
N ILE A 382 -15.25 -14.15 7.98
CA ILE A 382 -14.56 -15.17 7.23
C ILE A 382 -13.46 -15.76 8.11
N GLU A 383 -13.30 -17.08 8.04
CA GLU A 383 -12.25 -17.82 8.72
C GLU A 383 -11.34 -18.46 7.67
N PRO A 384 -10.30 -17.75 7.20
CA PRO A 384 -9.32 -18.31 6.30
C PRO A 384 -8.59 -19.48 6.95
N LYS A 385 -8.19 -20.45 6.13
CA LYS A 385 -7.31 -21.54 6.57
C LYS A 385 -5.85 -21.08 6.62
N GLY A 386 -5.01 -21.80 7.36
CA GLY A 386 -3.59 -21.46 7.53
C GLY A 386 -3.32 -20.43 8.63
N LYS A 387 -2.04 -20.17 8.90
CA LYS A 387 -1.60 -19.20 9.92
C LYS A 387 -1.64 -17.78 9.33
N GLY A 388 -2.59 -16.97 9.81
CA GLY A 388 -2.71 -15.57 9.43
C GLY A 388 -1.84 -14.63 10.28
N PRO A 389 -1.89 -13.32 9.99
CA PRO A 389 -1.20 -12.30 10.77
C PRO A 389 -1.72 -12.20 12.22
N CYS A 390 -0.86 -11.79 13.15
CA CYS A 390 -1.28 -11.42 14.50
C CYS A 390 -2.22 -10.19 14.48
N PRO A 391 -2.96 -9.91 15.59
CA PRO A 391 -3.74 -8.68 15.72
C PRO A 391 -2.89 -7.44 15.47
N ARG A 392 -3.30 -6.59 14.51
CA ARG A 392 -2.48 -5.46 14.07
C ARG A 392 -3.27 -4.32 13.45
N ARG A 393 -2.63 -3.16 13.37
CA ARG A 393 -3.13 -1.92 12.75
C ARG A 393 -2.10 -1.30 11.81
N ARG A 394 -2.53 -0.39 10.94
CA ARG A 394 -1.66 0.45 10.06
C ARG A 394 -0.82 -0.37 9.05
N GLN A 395 -1.24 -1.60 8.74
CA GLN A 395 -0.68 -2.42 7.66
C GLN A 395 -1.30 -2.06 6.30
N CYS A 396 -0.58 -2.32 5.21
CA CYS A 396 -1.13 -2.22 3.86
C CYS A 396 -1.55 -3.60 3.33
N CYS A 397 -2.49 -3.57 2.39
CA CYS A 397 -2.79 -4.72 1.56
C CYS A 397 -2.93 -4.33 0.08
N CYS A 398 -2.50 -5.20 -0.83
CA CYS A 398 -2.59 -4.98 -2.28
C CYS A 398 -3.04 -6.27 -2.99
N ARG A 399 -3.97 -6.15 -3.94
CA ARG A 399 -4.42 -7.28 -4.74
C ARG A 399 -3.52 -7.52 -5.95
N VAL A 400 -2.99 -8.73 -6.07
CA VAL A 400 -2.24 -9.22 -7.22
C VAL A 400 -2.92 -10.50 -7.72
N GLY A 401 -3.71 -10.39 -8.79
CA GLY A 401 -4.56 -11.50 -9.26
C GLY A 401 -5.57 -11.91 -8.19
N ASP A 402 -5.55 -13.19 -7.83
CA ASP A 402 -6.38 -13.80 -6.76
C ASP A 402 -5.73 -13.77 -5.37
N LYS A 403 -4.64 -13.01 -5.21
CA LYS A 403 -3.88 -12.95 -3.98
C LYS A 403 -3.92 -11.55 -3.38
N ILE A 404 -4.02 -11.47 -2.06
CA ILE A 404 -3.85 -10.23 -1.31
C ILE A 404 -2.52 -10.30 -0.60
N ILE A 405 -1.63 -9.38 -0.94
CA ILE A 405 -0.33 -9.20 -0.32
C ILE A 405 -0.51 -8.25 0.86
N LEU A 406 -0.27 -8.71 2.08
CA LEU A 406 -0.39 -7.93 3.31
C LEU A 406 0.95 -7.86 4.02
N PHE A 407 1.38 -6.65 4.42
CA PHE A 407 2.67 -6.44 5.05
C PHE A 407 2.70 -5.18 5.92
N GLY A 408 3.66 -5.15 6.84
CA GLY A 408 3.88 -4.04 7.76
C GLY A 408 2.82 -3.89 8.85
N GLY A 409 2.70 -2.68 9.38
CA GLY A 409 1.82 -2.33 10.48
C GLY A 409 2.41 -2.62 11.87
N THR A 410 1.61 -2.44 12.91
CA THR A 410 2.00 -2.61 14.31
C THR A 410 1.06 -3.52 15.08
N SER A 411 1.59 -4.22 16.07
CA SER A 411 0.84 -4.97 17.07
C SER A 411 1.35 -4.64 18.47
N PRO A 412 0.60 -4.99 19.55
CA PRO A 412 1.15 -5.00 20.90
C PRO A 412 2.45 -5.80 20.96
N SER A 413 3.42 -5.29 21.72
CA SER A 413 4.65 -5.99 22.09
C SER A 413 4.34 -7.13 23.06
N PRO A 414 4.99 -8.29 22.93
CA PRO A 414 4.89 -9.38 23.92
C PRO A 414 5.65 -9.09 25.22
N GLU A 415 6.60 -8.14 25.20
CA GLU A 415 7.39 -7.76 26.37
C GLU A 415 6.61 -6.71 27.16
N GLU A 416 6.21 -7.05 28.39
CA GLU A 416 5.45 -6.16 29.29
C GLU A 416 6.34 -4.98 29.74
N GLY A 417 6.22 -3.85 29.06
CA GLY A 417 6.69 -2.54 29.53
C GLY A 417 5.58 -1.85 30.33
N MET A 418 5.94 -0.96 31.25
CA MET A 418 4.95 -0.16 31.99
C MET A 418 4.21 0.81 31.06
N GLY A 419 2.98 0.45 30.67
CA GLY A 419 1.90 1.40 30.36
C GLY A 419 2.05 2.28 29.10
N ASP A 420 0.90 2.50 28.46
CA ASP A 420 0.64 3.48 27.40
C ASP A 420 1.19 3.12 26.01
N GLU A 421 0.78 3.88 24.97
CA GLU A 421 0.87 3.62 23.52
C GLU A 421 2.26 3.21 22.94
N PHE A 422 3.28 3.08 23.77
CA PHE A 422 4.68 2.81 23.44
C PHE A 422 5.06 1.32 23.35
N ASP A 423 4.23 0.39 23.83
CA ASP A 423 4.46 -1.06 23.70
C ASP A 423 3.96 -1.61 22.35
N LEU A 424 4.29 -0.96 21.24
CA LEU A 424 3.98 -1.45 19.90
C LEU A 424 5.24 -1.95 19.20
N MET A 425 5.13 -3.14 18.60
CA MET A 425 6.17 -3.67 17.72
C MET A 425 5.81 -3.43 16.25
N ASP A 426 6.82 -3.04 15.47
CA ASP A 426 6.70 -2.82 14.03
C ASP A 426 7.00 -4.09 13.24
N HIS A 427 6.12 -4.41 12.30
CA HIS A 427 6.22 -5.64 11.53
C HIS A 427 6.97 -5.45 10.21
N SER A 428 7.77 -6.46 9.85
CA SER A 428 8.41 -6.64 8.54
C SER A 428 8.05 -7.99 7.91
N ASP A 429 7.01 -8.63 8.42
CA ASP A 429 6.48 -9.88 7.89
C ASP A 429 5.63 -9.63 6.62
N LEU A 430 5.38 -10.71 5.89
CA LEU A 430 4.63 -10.72 4.64
C LEU A 430 3.65 -11.89 4.67
N TYR A 431 2.37 -11.60 4.45
CA TYR A 431 1.33 -12.61 4.32
C TYR A 431 0.68 -12.51 2.95
N ILE A 432 0.31 -13.67 2.41
CA ILE A 432 -0.42 -13.75 1.16
C ILE A 432 -1.74 -14.47 1.43
N LEU A 433 -2.86 -13.77 1.34
CA LEU A 433 -4.18 -14.40 1.35
C LEU A 433 -4.52 -14.82 -0.07
N ASP A 434 -4.60 -16.13 -0.30
CA ASP A 434 -4.88 -16.71 -1.61
C ASP A 434 -6.33 -17.16 -1.69
N PHE A 435 -7.12 -16.52 -2.56
CA PHE A 435 -8.53 -16.87 -2.76
C PHE A 435 -8.73 -18.11 -3.65
N SER A 436 -7.74 -18.46 -4.46
CA SER A 436 -7.79 -19.61 -5.36
C SER A 436 -6.45 -20.38 -5.36
N PRO A 437 -6.06 -20.98 -4.22
CA PRO A 437 -4.81 -21.72 -4.15
C PRO A 437 -4.85 -22.94 -5.08
N SER A 438 -3.87 -23.03 -5.98
CA SER A 438 -3.72 -24.21 -6.84
C SER A 438 -3.32 -25.43 -6.02
N LEU A 439 -3.64 -26.63 -6.51
CA LEU A 439 -3.18 -27.88 -5.88
C LEU A 439 -1.66 -27.91 -5.72
N LYS A 440 -0.91 -27.40 -6.71
CA LYS A 440 0.54 -27.21 -6.62
C LYS A 440 0.94 -26.35 -5.43
N THR A 441 0.25 -25.23 -5.21
CA THR A 441 0.46 -24.34 -4.05
C THR A 441 0.21 -25.09 -2.75
N LEU A 442 -0.91 -25.82 -2.65
CA LEU A 442 -1.27 -26.58 -1.46
C LEU A 442 -0.25 -27.68 -1.15
N CYS A 443 0.25 -28.39 -2.16
CA CYS A 443 1.33 -29.37 -2.00
C CYS A 443 2.61 -28.71 -1.48
N LYS A 444 3.01 -27.56 -2.03
CA LYS A 444 4.19 -26.83 -1.53
C LYS A 444 4.02 -26.37 -0.08
N LEU A 445 2.82 -25.90 0.30
CA LEU A 445 2.53 -25.57 1.69
C LEU A 445 2.62 -26.79 2.59
N ALA A 446 2.14 -27.96 2.15
CA ALA A 446 2.26 -29.20 2.92
C ALA A 446 3.74 -29.59 3.09
N VAL A 447 4.54 -29.51 2.02
CA VAL A 447 5.99 -29.76 2.09
C VAL A 447 6.65 -28.87 3.14
N ILE A 448 6.34 -27.58 3.09
CA ILE A 448 6.82 -26.62 4.09
C ILE A 448 6.28 -27.03 5.45
N GLN A 449 4.96 -27.05 5.69
CA GLN A 449 4.30 -27.25 6.98
C GLN A 449 4.66 -28.55 7.71
N TYR A 450 5.01 -29.61 6.99
CA TYR A 450 5.33 -30.92 7.57
C TYR A 450 6.82 -31.29 7.49
N SER A 451 7.71 -30.36 7.10
CA SER A 451 9.15 -30.65 6.95
C SER A 451 9.44 -31.82 6.00
N LEU A 452 8.64 -31.97 4.94
CA LEU A 452 8.80 -33.09 4.02
C LEU A 452 10.15 -33.02 3.30
N ASP A 453 10.73 -34.17 2.98
CA ASP A 453 11.99 -34.24 2.26
C ASP A 453 11.83 -33.61 0.87
N GLN A 454 12.68 -32.62 0.59
CA GLN A 454 12.67 -31.89 -0.65
C GLN A 454 13.62 -32.49 -1.69
N SER A 455 14.56 -33.36 -1.30
CA SER A 455 15.60 -33.88 -2.21
C SER A 455 15.02 -34.62 -3.40
N CYS A 456 13.90 -35.31 -3.16
CA CYS A 456 13.16 -36.02 -4.18
C CYS A 456 12.25 -35.11 -5.02
N LEU A 457 12.10 -33.81 -4.75
CA LEU A 457 11.19 -32.98 -5.54
C LEU A 457 11.82 -32.51 -6.86
N PRO A 458 11.03 -32.33 -7.94
CA PRO A 458 11.53 -31.75 -9.18
C PRO A 458 12.24 -30.41 -8.93
N HIS A 459 13.29 -30.13 -9.70
CA HIS A 459 14.16 -28.95 -9.49
C HIS A 459 13.36 -27.64 -9.39
N ASP A 460 12.38 -27.43 -10.28
CA ASP A 460 11.56 -26.22 -10.29
C ASP A 460 10.70 -26.07 -9.03
N ILE A 461 10.22 -27.18 -8.47
CA ILE A 461 9.48 -27.16 -7.20
C ILE A 461 10.42 -26.80 -6.05
N ARG A 462 11.63 -27.37 -6.01
CA ARG A 462 12.64 -27.02 -5.01
C ARG A 462 13.01 -25.54 -5.07
N TRP A 463 13.16 -24.99 -6.29
CA TRP A 463 13.40 -23.56 -6.48
C TRP A 463 12.24 -22.69 -5.96
N GLU A 464 11.00 -23.06 -6.27
CA GLU A 464 9.81 -22.34 -5.77
C GLU A 464 9.66 -22.44 -4.25
N LEU A 465 9.97 -23.59 -3.66
CA LEU A 465 9.98 -23.78 -2.20
C LEU A 465 11.05 -22.91 -1.56
N SER A 466 12.26 -22.88 -2.12
CA SER A 466 13.32 -21.98 -1.67
C SER A 466 12.90 -20.52 -1.76
N ALA A 467 12.22 -20.11 -2.84
CA ALA A 467 11.69 -18.75 -2.97
C ALA A 467 10.72 -18.40 -1.81
N MET A 468 9.84 -19.35 -1.43
CA MET A 468 8.86 -19.19 -0.34
C MET A 468 9.47 -19.19 1.07
N THR A 469 10.67 -19.76 1.26
CA THR A 469 11.29 -19.92 2.60
C THR A 469 12.52 -19.06 2.84
N THR A 470 13.14 -18.53 1.78
CA THR A 470 14.29 -17.63 1.90
C THR A 470 13.82 -16.19 2.12
N ASN A 471 14.49 -15.46 3.03
CA ASN A 471 14.14 -14.08 3.39
C ASN A 471 14.69 -13.08 2.37
N SER A 472 14.06 -11.91 2.24
CA SER A 472 14.64 -10.77 1.51
C SER A 472 15.50 -9.94 2.47
N THR A 473 16.72 -9.60 2.05
CA THR A 473 17.61 -8.69 2.79
C THR A 473 17.32 -7.24 2.40
N ILE A 474 16.20 -6.69 2.89
CA ILE A 474 15.80 -5.30 2.61
C ILE A 474 15.56 -4.44 3.85
N SER A 475 15.30 -5.07 4.99
CA SER A 475 15.21 -4.37 6.28
C SER A 475 16.61 -4.29 6.90
N ARG A 476 16.93 -3.15 7.53
CA ARG A 476 18.17 -3.00 8.31
C ARG A 476 18.15 -3.99 9.49
N PRO A 477 19.31 -4.48 9.96
CA PRO A 477 19.38 -5.36 11.12
C PRO A 477 18.65 -4.73 12.31
N ILE A 478 18.02 -5.56 13.15
CA ILE A 478 17.55 -5.14 14.47
C ILE A 478 18.82 -4.80 15.24
N VAL A 479 19.11 -3.51 15.43
CA VAL A 479 20.12 -3.12 16.41
C VAL A 479 19.49 -3.39 17.77
N SER A 480 19.86 -4.51 18.39
CA SER A 480 19.61 -4.69 19.81
C SER A 480 20.42 -3.63 20.53
N ASN A 481 19.79 -2.84 21.40
CA ASN A 481 20.48 -1.98 22.36
C ASN A 481 21.17 -2.85 23.44
N GLN A 482 22.12 -3.67 23.02
CA GLN A 482 23.17 -4.21 23.86
C GLN A 482 24.49 -3.82 23.19
N GLY A 483 25.11 -2.81 23.80
CA GLY A 483 26.34 -2.14 23.39
C GLY A 483 26.49 -0.90 24.23
#